data_AF-A0AB35ITC3-F1
#
_entry.id   AF-A0AB35ITC3-F1
#
_cell.length_a   1.000
_cell.length_b   1.000
_cell.length_c   1.000
_cell.angle_alpha   90.00
_cell.angle_beta   90.00
_cell.angle_gamma   90.00
#
_symmetry.space_group_name_H-M   'P 1'
#
loop_
_entity.id
_entity.type
_entity.pdbx_description
1 polymer ?
#
loop_
_entity_poly.entity_id
_entity_poly.type
_entity_poly.pdbx_seq_one_letter_code
_entity_poly.pdbx_strand_id
1 'polypeptide(L)'
;MDSMDKYYNMSMVDVAYELMSKKKSAVNFFKLWEEVCQMKKFDDEQKENKESLFYTNITLDGRFITVGENAWDLRSRHKFSDVHIDMNDIYADEEETEELEEDVDSTIEDDYN
;
A
#
# COMPACT_ATOMS: atom_id res chain seq x y z
N MET A 1 -8.23 -19.62 -30.49
CA MET A 1 -7.86 -20.04 -29.12
C MET A 1 -8.62 -19.10 -28.20
N ASP A 2 -9.59 -19.64 -27.49
CA ASP A 2 -10.62 -18.84 -26.81
C ASP A 2 -9.98 -17.85 -25.84
N SER A 3 -10.40 -16.58 -25.87
CA SER A 3 -9.84 -15.53 -25.01
C SER A 3 -9.95 -15.87 -23.52
N MET A 4 -10.80 -16.85 -23.19
CA MET A 4 -11.06 -17.32 -21.83
C MET A 4 -10.00 -18.29 -21.30
N ASP A 5 -9.36 -19.11 -22.15
CA ASP A 5 -8.30 -20.05 -21.71
C ASP A 5 -7.00 -19.32 -21.33
N LYS A 6 -6.82 -18.11 -21.88
CA LYS A 6 -5.65 -17.27 -21.61
C LYS A 6 -5.47 -17.01 -20.12
N TYR A 7 -6.55 -16.66 -19.42
CA TYR A 7 -6.48 -16.23 -18.03
C TYR A 7 -6.33 -17.38 -17.04
N TYR A 8 -6.60 -18.63 -17.45
CA TYR A 8 -6.44 -19.79 -16.58
C TYR A 8 -4.99 -19.94 -16.12
N ASN A 9 -4.04 -19.85 -17.07
CA ASN A 9 -2.60 -20.04 -16.84
C ASN A 9 -1.87 -18.78 -16.35
N MET A 10 -2.50 -17.59 -16.39
CA MET A 10 -1.89 -16.36 -15.90
C MET A 10 -1.93 -16.28 -14.37
N SER A 11 -0.94 -15.63 -13.76
CA SER A 11 -0.99 -15.31 -12.33
C SER A 11 -2.15 -14.34 -12.02
N MET A 12 -2.64 -14.32 -10.78
CA MET A 12 -3.70 -13.37 -10.37
C MET A 12 -3.25 -11.90 -10.56
N VAL A 13 -1.97 -11.62 -10.33
CA VAL A 13 -1.38 -10.30 -10.49
C VAL A 13 -1.30 -9.87 -11.95
N ASP A 14 -0.94 -10.78 -12.86
CA ASP A 14 -0.89 -10.46 -14.29
C ASP A 14 -2.28 -10.26 -14.89
N VAL A 15 -3.27 -11.03 -14.39
CA VAL A 15 -4.68 -10.79 -14.73
C VAL A 15 -5.10 -9.40 -14.26
N ALA A 16 -4.79 -9.04 -13.01
CA ALA A 16 -5.07 -7.70 -12.48
C ALA A 16 -4.38 -6.60 -13.27
N TYR A 17 -3.13 -6.81 -13.69
CA TYR A 17 -2.36 -5.84 -14.47
C TYR A 17 -2.99 -5.61 -15.84
N GLU A 18 -3.45 -6.68 -16.51
CA GLU A 18 -4.14 -6.58 -17.80
C GLU A 18 -5.50 -5.87 -17.66
N LEU A 19 -6.27 -6.19 -16.60
CA LEU A 19 -7.53 -5.52 -16.29
C LEU A 19 -7.32 -4.02 -16.05
N MET A 20 -6.34 -3.68 -15.20
CA MET A 20 -5.99 -2.29 -14.89
C MET A 20 -5.49 -1.56 -16.12
N SER A 21 -4.68 -2.19 -16.97
CA SER A 21 -4.17 -1.58 -18.22
C SER A 21 -5.26 -1.14 -19.20
N LYS A 22 -6.46 -1.73 -19.11
CA LYS A 22 -7.64 -1.34 -19.92
C LYS A 22 -8.47 -0.22 -19.28
N LYS A 23 -8.26 0.07 -17.99
CA LYS A 23 -8.92 1.14 -17.24
C LYS A 23 -8.09 2.42 -17.28
N LYS A 24 -8.67 3.56 -16.91
CA LYS A 24 -7.99 4.87 -16.90
C LYS A 24 -7.86 5.52 -15.52
N SER A 25 -8.37 4.86 -14.49
CA SER A 25 -8.39 5.36 -13.12
C SER A 25 -8.04 4.25 -12.14
N ALA A 26 -7.72 4.65 -10.91
CA ALA A 26 -7.61 3.75 -9.78
C ALA A 26 -8.91 2.97 -9.53
N VAL A 27 -8.78 1.80 -8.92
CA VAL A 27 -9.88 0.88 -8.63
C VAL A 27 -9.75 0.39 -7.19
N ASN A 28 -10.87 0.40 -6.45
CA ASN A 28 -10.90 -0.18 -5.11
C ASN A 28 -10.51 -1.67 -5.14
N PHE A 29 -9.72 -2.12 -4.17
CA PHE A 29 -9.21 -3.49 -4.09
C PHE A 29 -10.28 -4.55 -4.28
N PHE A 30 -11.39 -4.50 -3.55
CA PHE A 30 -12.42 -5.55 -3.59
C PHE A 30 -13.06 -5.64 -4.98
N LYS A 31 -13.23 -4.51 -5.66
CA LYS A 31 -13.71 -4.49 -7.04
C LYS A 31 -12.71 -5.12 -8.00
N LEU A 32 -11.43 -4.83 -7.85
CA LEU A 32 -10.38 -5.45 -8.66
C LEU A 32 -10.30 -6.96 -8.40
N TRP A 33 -10.42 -7.37 -7.14
CA TRP A 33 -10.45 -8.77 -6.74
C TRP A 33 -11.60 -9.54 -7.38
N GLU A 34 -12.82 -8.99 -7.32
CA GLU A 34 -14.00 -9.58 -7.97
C GLU A 34 -13.80 -9.76 -9.48
N GLU A 35 -13.26 -8.75 -10.16
CA GLU A 35 -12.96 -8.86 -11.61
C GLU A 35 -11.91 -9.95 -11.89
N VAL A 36 -10.86 -10.07 -11.07
CA VAL A 36 -9.86 -11.15 -11.21
C VAL A 36 -10.50 -12.52 -11.01
N CYS A 37 -11.35 -12.69 -9.99
CA CYS A 37 -12.07 -13.93 -9.72
C CYS A 37 -12.97 -14.34 -10.89
N GLN A 38 -13.67 -13.39 -11.51
CA GLN A 38 -14.49 -13.63 -12.71
C GLN A 38 -13.63 -14.09 -13.90
N MET A 39 -12.50 -13.42 -14.16
CA MET A 39 -11.61 -13.79 -15.26
C MET A 39 -10.98 -15.18 -15.05
N LYS A 40 -10.68 -15.55 -13.80
CA LYS A 40 -10.10 -16.84 -13.45
C LYS A 40 -11.14 -17.94 -13.18
N LYS A 41 -12.43 -17.60 -13.14
CA LYS A 41 -13.55 -18.50 -12.82
C LYS A 41 -13.38 -19.21 -11.48
N PHE A 42 -12.95 -18.47 -10.47
CA PHE A 42 -12.85 -19.02 -9.12
C PHE A 42 -14.23 -19.28 -8.52
N ASP A 43 -14.37 -20.44 -7.89
CA ASP A 43 -15.50 -20.74 -6.99
C ASP A 43 -15.35 -19.99 -5.65
N ASP A 44 -16.38 -20.04 -4.81
CA ASP A 44 -16.42 -19.25 -3.58
C ASP A 44 -15.36 -19.67 -2.55
N GLU A 45 -15.03 -20.97 -2.47
CA GLU A 45 -13.94 -21.48 -1.62
C GLU A 45 -12.58 -20.95 -2.11
N GLN A 46 -12.36 -20.94 -3.42
CA GLN A 46 -11.14 -20.39 -4.01
C GLN A 46 -11.04 -18.87 -3.81
N LYS A 47 -12.15 -18.14 -3.87
CA LYS A 47 -12.17 -16.69 -3.59
C LYS A 47 -11.73 -16.43 -2.15
N GLU A 48 -12.36 -17.08 -1.18
CA GLU A 48 -12.04 -16.89 0.24
C GLU A 48 -10.58 -17.23 0.54
N ASN A 49 -10.09 -18.36 0.03
CA ASN A 49 -8.72 -18.82 0.29
C ASN A 49 -7.63 -18.00 -0.41
N LYS A 50 -7.94 -17.30 -1.50
CA LYS A 50 -6.93 -16.61 -2.33
C LYS A 50 -6.96 -15.09 -2.19
N GLU A 51 -7.96 -14.51 -1.54
CA GLU A 51 -8.07 -13.05 -1.40
C GLU A 51 -6.85 -12.43 -0.69
N SER A 52 -6.51 -12.95 0.49
CA SER A 52 -5.34 -12.47 1.26
C SER A 52 -4.03 -12.67 0.51
N LEU A 53 -3.92 -13.77 -0.24
CA LEU A 53 -2.77 -14.05 -1.10
C LEU A 53 -2.70 -13.05 -2.26
N PHE A 54 -3.83 -12.70 -2.86
CA PHE A 54 -3.88 -11.69 -3.91
C PHE A 54 -3.49 -10.31 -3.38
N TYR A 55 -4.01 -9.89 -2.22
CA TYR A 55 -3.62 -8.64 -1.56
C TYR A 55 -2.11 -8.57 -1.31
N THR A 56 -1.54 -9.65 -0.78
CA THR A 56 -0.09 -9.75 -0.55
C THR A 56 0.68 -9.63 -1.86
N ASN A 57 0.26 -10.36 -2.90
CA ASN A 57 0.96 -10.36 -4.17
C ASN A 57 0.91 -9.00 -4.88
N ILE A 58 -0.21 -8.26 -4.84
CA ILE A 58 -0.27 -6.91 -5.44
C ILE A 58 0.53 -5.90 -4.63
N THR A 59 0.62 -6.06 -3.31
CA THR A 59 1.40 -5.17 -2.44
C THR A 59 2.90 -5.33 -2.69
N LEU A 60 3.34 -6.55 -3.01
CA LEU A 60 4.74 -6.85 -3.33
C LEU A 60 5.09 -6.60 -4.81
N ASP A 61 4.11 -6.44 -5.69
CA ASP A 61 4.34 -6.19 -7.11
C ASP A 61 4.52 -4.69 -7.38
N GLY A 62 5.74 -4.28 -7.71
CA GLY A 62 6.10 -2.88 -7.93
C GLY A 62 5.41 -2.17 -9.10
N ARG A 63 4.59 -2.88 -9.91
CA ARG A 63 3.76 -2.26 -10.96
C ARG A 63 2.50 -1.60 -10.38
N PHE A 64 2.09 -1.97 -9.18
CA PHE A 64 0.91 -1.43 -8.51
C PHE A 64 1.30 -0.43 -7.42
N ILE A 65 0.46 0.58 -7.22
CA ILE A 65 0.54 1.49 -6.08
C ILE A 65 -0.84 1.66 -5.47
N THR A 66 -0.87 1.94 -4.18
CA THR A 66 -2.07 2.49 -3.52
C THR A 66 -2.08 4.00 -3.70
N VAL A 67 -3.26 4.57 -3.99
CA VAL A 67 -3.47 6.02 -4.10
C VAL A 67 -4.36 6.56 -2.96
N GLY A 68 -4.51 5.77 -1.88
CA GLY A 68 -5.39 6.07 -0.74
C GLY A 68 -6.71 5.32 -0.77
N GLU A 69 -7.39 5.21 0.38
CA GLU A 69 -8.72 4.60 0.54
C GLU A 69 -8.86 3.18 -0.07
N ASN A 70 -7.78 2.39 -0.01
CA ASN A 70 -7.71 1.05 -0.61
C ASN A 70 -7.99 1.04 -2.13
N ALA A 71 -7.72 2.16 -2.81
CA ALA A 71 -7.75 2.27 -4.26
C ALA A 71 -6.35 2.03 -4.84
N TRP A 72 -6.30 1.18 -5.85
CA TRP A 72 -5.07 0.72 -6.49
C TRP A 72 -4.98 1.23 -7.92
N ASP A 73 -3.79 1.64 -8.33
CA ASP A 73 -3.50 2.10 -9.69
C ASP A 73 -2.17 1.53 -10.21
N LEU A 74 -1.88 1.73 -11.49
CA LEU A 74 -0.61 1.35 -12.08
C LEU A 74 0.45 2.42 -11.83
N ARG A 75 1.60 2.01 -11.29
CA ARG A 75 2.79 2.86 -11.05
C ARG A 75 3.17 3.68 -12.28
N SER A 76 3.03 3.11 -13.48
CA SER A 76 3.36 3.78 -14.75
C SER A 76 2.53 5.02 -15.07
N ARG A 77 1.41 5.26 -14.36
CA ARG A 77 0.57 6.47 -14.52
C ARG A 77 1.00 7.63 -13.65
N HIS A 78 1.86 7.39 -12.67
CA HIS A 78 2.26 8.36 -11.65
C HIS A 78 3.71 8.75 -11.87
N LYS A 79 4.05 10.02 -11.65
CA LYS A 79 5.45 10.46 -11.77
C LYS A 79 6.23 9.93 -10.58
N PHE A 80 7.56 9.86 -10.72
CA PHE A 80 8.43 9.47 -9.62
C PHE A 80 8.25 10.36 -8.38
N SER A 81 8.08 11.67 -8.57
CA SER A 81 7.83 12.64 -7.50
C SER A 81 6.55 12.36 -6.70
N ASP A 82 5.54 11.76 -7.32
CA ASP A 82 4.21 11.63 -6.71
C ASP A 82 4.14 10.42 -5.75
N VAL A 83 5.18 9.59 -5.76
CA VAL A 83 5.25 8.28 -5.07
C VAL A 83 6.57 8.08 -4.34
N HIS A 84 7.56 8.95 -4.58
CA HIS A 84 8.81 8.98 -3.84
C HIS A 84 8.65 9.95 -2.69
N ILE A 85 8.63 9.41 -1.47
CA ILE A 85 8.68 10.22 -0.26
C ILE A 85 10.16 10.37 0.08
N ASP A 86 10.67 11.61 0.06
CA ASP A 86 12.02 11.87 0.56
C ASP A 86 12.00 11.62 2.06
N MET A 87 12.85 10.71 2.52
CA MET A 87 12.88 10.35 3.94
C MET A 87 13.36 11.54 4.78
N ASN A 88 14.14 12.45 4.21
CA ASN A 88 14.55 13.67 4.90
C ASN A 88 13.36 14.61 5.13
N ASP A 89 12.37 14.64 4.23
CA ASP A 89 11.14 15.43 4.43
C ASP A 89 10.30 14.87 5.59
N ILE A 90 10.36 13.57 5.86
CA ILE A 90 9.68 12.96 7.03
C ILE A 90 10.38 13.33 8.34
N TYR A 91 11.72 13.34 8.35
CA TYR A 91 12.51 13.61 9.55
C TYR A 91 12.77 15.10 9.83
N ALA A 92 12.50 15.99 8.87
CA ALA A 92 12.74 17.42 9.02
C ALA A 92 11.76 18.13 9.99
N ASP A 93 10.61 17.51 10.30
CA ASP A 93 9.61 18.07 11.24
C ASP A 93 9.91 17.76 12.72
N GLU A 94 10.98 17.03 13.06
CA GLU A 94 11.32 16.66 14.45
C GLU A 94 12.36 17.56 15.15
N GLU A 95 12.93 18.59 14.48
CA GLU A 95 13.93 19.50 15.09
C GLU A 95 13.35 20.73 15.84
N GLU A 96 12.07 20.71 16.25
CA GLU A 96 11.45 21.86 16.93
C GLU A 96 10.79 21.51 18.28
N THR A 97 11.51 20.87 19.20
CA THR A 97 11.28 21.03 20.67
C THR A 97 12.47 20.53 21.51
N GLU A 98 13.45 21.41 21.77
CA GLU A 98 14.30 21.31 22.97
C GLU A 98 14.46 22.72 23.58
N GLU A 99 13.46 23.15 24.36
CA GLU A 99 13.69 24.14 25.42
C GLU A 99 13.65 23.40 26.76
N LEU A 100 14.79 22.80 27.12
CA LEU A 100 15.05 22.41 28.50
C LEU A 100 15.42 23.69 29.27
N GLU A 101 14.45 24.28 29.96
CA GLU A 101 14.72 25.30 30.98
C GLU A 101 15.48 24.63 32.15
N GLU A 102 16.82 24.72 32.12
CA GLU A 102 17.65 24.51 33.31
C GLU A 102 17.43 25.68 34.28
N ASP A 103 16.45 25.57 35.18
CA ASP A 103 16.36 26.47 36.32
C ASP A 103 17.24 25.94 37.47
N VAL A 104 18.22 26.76 37.82
CA VAL A 104 19.34 26.46 38.71
C VAL A 104 19.00 26.91 40.14
N ASP A 105 19.13 25.94 41.07
CA ASP A 105 19.55 26.09 42.47
C ASP A 105 18.64 26.83 43.48
N SER A 106 18.15 26.07 44.47
CA SER A 106 18.34 26.50 45.86
C SER A 106 18.51 25.31 46.82
N THR A 107 19.74 25.14 47.29
CA THR A 107 20.12 24.51 48.57
C THR A 107 19.06 24.62 49.67
N ILE A 108 18.70 23.48 50.27
CA ILE A 108 18.35 23.41 51.70
C ILE A 108 19.17 22.26 52.31
N GLU A 109 20.21 22.64 53.06
CA GLU A 109 20.83 21.81 54.08
C GLU A 109 19.88 21.67 55.30
N ASP A 110 20.13 20.62 56.08
CA ASP A 110 19.65 20.33 57.45
C ASP A 110 18.24 19.72 57.56
N ASP A 111 17.98 18.62 58.28
CA ASP A 111 18.70 18.01 59.41
C ASP A 111 18.22 16.54 59.56
N TYR A 112 19.14 15.61 59.84
CA TYR A 112 18.81 14.21 60.16
C TYR A 112 18.46 14.12 61.65
N ASN A 113 17.23 13.68 61.97
CA ASN A 113 16.89 13.10 63.28
C ASN A 113 15.99 11.88 63.13
#